data_AF-Q5U1Z8-F1
#
_entry.id   AF-Q5U1Z8-F1
#
_cell.length_a   1.000
_cell.length_b   1.000
_cell.length_c   1.000
_cell.angle_alpha   90.00
_cell.angle_beta   90.00
_cell.angle_gamma   90.00
#
_symmetry.space_group_name_H-M   'P 1'
#
loop_
_entity.id
_entity.type
_entity.pdbx_description
1 polymer ?
#
loop_
_entity_poly.entity_id
_entity_poly.type
_entity_poly.pdbx_seq_one_letter_code
_entity_poly.pdbx_strand_id
1 'polypeptide(L)'
;MLTTTCRRLSQALQRPHALSAVAQRCLRAPGARSYADQNEKAEQPRTFHPALLQFLVCPLSKKPLRYDASTNELINDELGIAYPIIDGVPNMIPQAARTTRQKEKQEETKQH
;
A
#
# COMPACT_ATOMS: atom_id res chain seq x y z
N MET A 1 -8.01 -55.78 14.12
CA MET A 1 -8.16 -56.97 13.25
C MET A 1 -8.06 -56.49 11.81
N LEU A 2 -7.25 -57.15 10.96
CA LEU A 2 -6.73 -56.74 9.64
C LEU A 2 -5.45 -55.89 9.70
N THR A 3 -4.28 -56.56 9.78
CA THR A 3 -3.39 -57.02 8.68
C THR A 3 -2.43 -55.92 8.21
N THR A 4 -1.19 -55.90 8.70
CA THR A 4 0.01 -56.62 8.18
C THR A 4 0.72 -55.86 7.05
N THR A 5 1.75 -55.13 7.48
CA THR A 5 3.06 -54.89 6.84
C THR A 5 3.28 -55.29 5.38
N CYS A 6 3.81 -54.34 4.59
CA CYS A 6 4.69 -54.67 3.48
C CYS A 6 6.01 -53.90 3.64
N ARG A 7 7.06 -54.65 3.99
CA ARG A 7 8.48 -54.25 4.03
C ARG A 7 9.11 -54.85 2.77
N ARG A 8 9.64 -54.05 1.84
CA ARG A 8 10.62 -54.47 0.81
C ARG A 8 11.27 -53.18 0.28
N LEU A 9 12.48 -52.85 0.72
CA LEU A 9 13.75 -53.23 0.10
C LEU A 9 13.85 -52.80 -1.37
N SER A 10 14.36 -51.57 -1.54
CA SER A 10 14.97 -51.11 -2.78
C SER A 10 16.28 -50.40 -2.41
N GLN A 11 17.31 -51.17 -2.11
CA GLN A 11 18.69 -50.70 -2.20
C GLN A 11 19.22 -51.18 -3.55
N ALA A 12 19.25 -50.31 -4.55
CA ALA A 12 20.06 -50.54 -5.73
C ALA A 12 20.20 -49.24 -6.52
N LEU A 13 21.46 -48.88 -6.80
CA LEU A 13 21.87 -48.09 -7.98
C LEU A 13 21.40 -46.62 -7.90
N GLN A 14 22.24 -45.62 -7.72
CA GLN A 14 23.37 -45.33 -8.59
C GLN A 14 24.24 -44.24 -7.96
N ARG A 15 25.52 -44.38 -8.28
CA ARG A 15 26.66 -43.51 -8.01
C ARG A 15 26.35 -42.01 -8.01
N PRO A 16 26.97 -41.22 -7.10
CA PRO A 16 26.98 -39.78 -7.23
C PRO A 16 27.92 -39.44 -8.38
N HIS A 17 27.35 -38.93 -9.48
CA HIS A 17 28.16 -38.25 -10.48
C HIS A 17 28.70 -36.98 -9.83
N ALA A 18 30.02 -36.96 -9.66
CA ALA A 18 30.80 -35.79 -9.29
C ALA A 18 30.56 -34.71 -10.36
N LEU A 19 29.60 -33.82 -10.12
CA LEU A 19 29.48 -32.59 -10.89
C LEU A 19 30.63 -31.68 -10.45
N SER A 20 31.62 -31.60 -11.34
CA SER A 20 32.72 -30.66 -11.35
C SER A 20 32.32 -29.29 -10.77
N ALA A 21 33.00 -28.91 -9.68
CA ALA A 21 32.80 -27.66 -8.95
C ALA A 21 33.20 -26.39 -9.74
N VAL A 22 33.63 -26.51 -10.99
CA VAL A 22 34.09 -25.37 -11.80
C VAL A 22 32.95 -24.69 -12.56
N ALA A 23 31.78 -25.33 -12.73
CA ALA A 23 30.66 -24.74 -13.47
C ALA A 23 29.73 -23.84 -12.63
N GLN A 24 29.88 -23.78 -11.30
CA GLN A 24 28.99 -22.98 -10.43
C GLN A 24 29.40 -21.49 -10.33
N ARG A 25 30.46 -21.06 -11.02
CA ARG A 25 31.03 -19.71 -10.86
C ARG A 25 30.66 -18.69 -11.94
N CYS A 26 29.76 -19.03 -12.88
CA CYS A 26 29.42 -18.17 -14.03
C CYS A 26 28.00 -17.59 -14.04
N LEU A 27 27.23 -17.72 -12.96
CA LEU A 27 25.91 -17.08 -12.82
C LEU A 27 25.92 -16.03 -11.70
N ARG A 28 26.72 -14.97 -11.88
CA ARG A 28 26.55 -13.74 -11.09
C ARG A 28 26.50 -12.57 -12.06
N ALA A 29 25.31 -12.31 -12.59
CA ALA A 29 25.05 -11.13 -13.40
C ALA A 29 25.31 -9.87 -12.55
N PRO A 30 26.25 -9.00 -12.94
CA PRO A 30 26.38 -7.69 -12.33
C PRO A 30 25.30 -6.80 -12.94
N GLY A 31 24.08 -6.84 -12.41
CA GLY A 31 22.99 -6.08 -13.03
C GLY A 31 21.61 -6.12 -12.36
N ALA A 32 21.35 -7.08 -11.47
CA ALA A 32 20.13 -7.04 -10.68
C ALA A 32 20.30 -6.03 -9.53
N ARG A 33 19.93 -4.77 -9.76
CA ARG A 33 19.56 -3.90 -8.63
C ARG A 33 18.32 -4.49 -8.00
N SER A 34 18.53 -5.40 -7.06
CA SER A 34 17.47 -5.88 -6.19
C SER A 34 16.94 -4.66 -5.45
N TYR A 35 15.73 -4.22 -5.80
CA TYR A 35 14.92 -3.32 -4.98
C TYR A 35 14.42 -4.08 -3.73
N ALA A 36 15.28 -4.92 -3.15
CA ALA A 36 15.02 -5.61 -1.91
C ALA A 36 15.41 -4.66 -0.78
N ASP A 37 14.38 -4.14 -0.13
CA ASP A 37 14.26 -4.28 1.32
C ASP A 37 15.00 -3.27 2.21
N GLN A 38 14.93 -1.97 1.87
CA GLN A 38 15.37 -0.91 2.80
C GLN A 38 14.24 -0.31 3.65
N ASN A 39 13.11 -1.00 3.82
CA ASN A 39 12.02 -0.49 4.67
C ASN A 39 11.71 -1.42 5.85
N GLU A 40 12.75 -1.79 6.60
CA GLU A 40 12.62 -2.39 7.93
C GLU A 40 12.29 -1.34 9.02
N LYS A 41 11.42 -0.36 8.72
CA LYS A 41 10.80 0.46 9.77
C LYS A 41 9.56 -0.27 10.25
N ALA A 42 9.66 -0.83 11.45
CA ALA A 42 8.58 -1.40 12.26
C ALA A 42 7.21 -0.84 11.90
N GLU A 43 6.28 -1.72 11.52
CA GLU A 43 4.89 -1.48 11.12
C GLU A 43 4.28 -0.25 11.82
N GLN A 44 4.46 0.93 11.22
CA GLN A 44 3.81 2.14 11.73
C GLN A 44 2.33 2.04 11.34
N PRO A 45 1.39 2.43 12.23
CA PRO A 45 -0.02 2.45 11.89
C PRO A 45 -0.20 3.20 10.57
N ARG A 46 -0.92 2.60 9.61
CA ARG A 46 -1.20 3.21 8.29
C ARG A 46 -2.23 4.31 8.42
N THR A 47 -1.87 5.36 9.14
CA THR A 47 -2.69 6.54 9.38
C THR A 47 -2.16 7.68 8.52
N PHE A 48 -3.06 8.60 8.17
CA PHE A 48 -2.66 9.79 7.44
C PHE A 48 -1.91 10.76 8.36
N HIS A 49 -0.80 11.30 7.88
CA HIS A 49 0.03 12.24 8.62
C HIS A 49 -0.41 13.69 8.34
N PRO A 50 -0.93 14.44 9.33
CA PRO A 50 -1.40 15.82 9.13
C PRO A 50 -0.31 16.77 8.61
N ALA A 51 0.96 16.49 8.87
CA ALA A 51 2.09 17.26 8.35
C ALA A 51 2.15 17.29 6.81
N LEU A 52 1.51 16.34 6.12
CA LEU A 52 1.43 16.31 4.66
C LEU A 52 0.52 17.40 4.09
N LEU A 53 -0.42 17.95 4.89
CA LEU A 53 -1.36 18.96 4.42
C LEU A 53 -0.68 20.19 3.82
N GLN A 54 0.52 20.54 4.29
CA GLN A 54 1.28 21.68 3.77
C GLN A 54 1.72 21.49 2.30
N PHE A 55 1.73 20.26 1.80
CA PHE A 55 2.10 19.91 0.43
C PHE A 55 0.91 19.51 -0.45
N LEU A 56 -0.29 19.34 0.15
CA LEU A 56 -1.46 18.82 -0.53
C LEU A 56 -2.42 19.95 -0.92
N VAL A 57 -2.93 19.85 -2.14
CA VAL A 57 -3.98 20.74 -2.67
C VAL A 57 -5.08 19.92 -3.32
N CYS A 58 -6.27 20.50 -3.43
CA CYS A 58 -7.40 19.90 -4.14
C CYS A 58 -7.05 19.72 -5.63
N PRO A 59 -7.29 18.54 -6.24
CA PRO A 59 -6.97 18.29 -7.65
C PRO A 59 -7.86 19.14 -8.58
N LEU A 60 -9.04 19.56 -8.11
CA LEU A 60 -9.99 20.36 -8.87
C LEU A 60 -9.72 21.87 -8.70
N SER A 61 -9.83 22.42 -7.49
CA SER A 61 -9.72 23.87 -7.27
C SER A 61 -8.29 24.38 -7.04
N LYS A 62 -7.32 23.48 -6.85
CA LYS A 62 -5.92 23.80 -6.49
C LYS A 62 -5.76 24.59 -5.19
N LYS A 63 -6.79 24.63 -4.34
CA LYS A 63 -6.74 25.23 -3.00
C LYS A 63 -6.26 24.24 -1.94
N PRO A 64 -5.79 24.72 -0.78
CA PRO A 64 -5.46 23.88 0.37
C PRO A 64 -6.64 22.98 0.80
N LEU A 65 -6.31 21.87 1.45
CA LEU A 65 -7.28 20.92 2.01
C LEU A 65 -7.21 20.95 3.54
N ARG A 66 -8.35 20.70 4.17
CA ARG A 66 -8.45 20.52 5.62
C ARG A 66 -8.65 19.04 5.92
N TYR A 67 -7.88 18.49 6.85
CA TYR A 67 -8.10 17.13 7.32
C TYR A 67 -9.21 17.09 8.38
N ASP A 68 -10.14 16.16 8.23
CA ASP A 68 -11.11 15.80 9.25
C ASP A 68 -10.73 14.43 9.85
N ALA A 69 -10.23 14.45 11.08
CA ALA A 69 -9.82 13.25 11.79
C ALA A 69 -11.00 12.36 12.22
N SER A 70 -12.21 12.91 12.33
CA SER A 70 -13.40 12.15 12.73
C SER A 70 -13.90 11.26 11.59
N THR A 71 -13.87 11.76 10.35
CA THR A 71 -14.28 10.98 9.17
C THR A 71 -13.11 10.37 8.40
N ASN A 72 -11.88 10.76 8.72
CA ASN A 72 -10.66 10.40 8.00
C ASN A 72 -10.72 10.84 6.51
N GLU A 73 -11.01 12.12 6.29
CA GLU A 73 -11.21 12.70 4.97
C GLU A 73 -10.42 14.01 4.78
N LEU A 74 -10.09 14.34 3.53
CA LEU A 74 -9.55 15.63 3.13
C LEU A 74 -10.65 16.50 2.53
N ILE A 75 -11.06 17.53 3.25
CA ILE A 75 -12.14 18.43 2.91
C ILE A 75 -11.63 19.63 2.12
N ASN A 76 -12.32 19.95 1.05
CA ASN A 76 -12.23 21.22 0.35
C ASN A 76 -13.45 22.07 0.69
N ASP A 77 -13.26 23.13 1.49
CA ASP A 77 -14.35 23.96 2.00
C ASP A 77 -15.00 24.83 0.90
N GLU A 78 -14.26 25.19 -0.16
CA GLU A 78 -14.74 26.02 -1.27
C GLU A 78 -15.76 25.29 -2.16
N LEU A 79 -15.44 24.05 -2.54
CA LEU A 79 -16.32 23.21 -3.35
C LEU A 79 -17.34 22.43 -2.51
N GLY A 80 -17.13 22.34 -1.19
CA GLY A 80 -17.95 21.51 -0.32
C GLY A 80 -17.83 20.03 -0.66
N ILE A 81 -16.60 19.55 -0.86
CA ILE A 81 -16.32 18.14 -1.18
C ILE A 81 -15.27 17.55 -0.24
N ALA A 82 -15.25 16.24 -0.08
CA ALA A 82 -14.31 15.49 0.74
C ALA A 82 -13.73 14.31 -0.03
N TYR A 83 -12.40 14.13 0.06
CA TYR A 83 -11.70 12.97 -0.48
C TYR A 83 -11.42 11.97 0.66
N PRO A 84 -11.80 10.69 0.51
CA PRO A 84 -11.60 9.70 1.55
C PRO A 84 -10.12 9.28 1.66
N ILE A 85 -9.70 8.95 2.87
CA ILE A 85 -8.39 8.35 3.15
C ILE A 85 -8.58 6.87 3.46
N ILE A 86 -7.90 6.01 2.70
CA ILE A 86 -8.01 4.55 2.80
C ILE A 86 -6.61 4.02 3.09
N ASP A 87 -6.43 3.30 4.22
CA ASP A 87 -5.13 2.76 4.67
C ASP A 87 -4.00 3.82 4.71
N GLY A 88 -4.35 5.04 5.16
CA GLY A 88 -3.43 6.18 5.23
C GLY A 88 -3.13 6.84 3.88
N VAL A 89 -3.69 6.32 2.78
CA VAL A 89 -3.52 6.84 1.41
C VAL A 89 -4.73 7.68 1.01
N PRO A 90 -4.56 8.97 0.69
CA PRO A 90 -5.64 9.80 0.17
C PRO A 90 -6.09 9.36 -1.24
N ASN A 91 -7.38 9.06 -1.42
CA ASN A 91 -7.96 8.82 -2.74
C ASN A 91 -8.43 10.13 -3.37
N MET A 92 -7.53 10.77 -4.10
CA MET A 92 -7.70 12.11 -4.68
C MET A 92 -8.27 12.09 -6.11
N ILE A 93 -9.04 11.06 -6.46
CA ILE A 93 -9.71 10.96 -7.75
C ILE A 93 -11.02 11.80 -7.70
N PRO A 94 -11.33 12.65 -8.70
CA PRO A 94 -12.55 13.47 -8.69
C PRO A 94 -13.84 12.67 -8.44
N GLN A 95 -13.93 11.46 -9.00
CA GLN A 95 -15.06 10.54 -8.84
C GLN A 95 -15.18 9.95 -7.43
N ALA A 96 -14.10 9.94 -6.64
CA ALA A 96 -14.12 9.48 -5.26
C ALA A 96 -14.55 10.59 -4.28
N ALA A 97 -14.60 11.84 -4.73
CA ALA A 97 -14.99 12.97 -3.91
C ALA A 97 -16.48 12.88 -3.51
N ARG A 98 -16.77 13.10 -2.24
CA ARG A 98 -18.14 13.11 -1.71
C ARG A 98 -18.55 14.54 -1.37
N THR A 99 -19.79 14.92 -1.65
CA THR A 99 -20.31 16.23 -1.24
C THR A 99 -20.45 16.29 0.28
N THR A 100 -19.95 17.36 0.89
CA THR A 100 -20.12 17.64 2.31
C THR A 100 -21.29 18.60 2.51
N ARG A 101 -22.04 18.40 3.60
CA ARG A 101 -23.19 19.27 3.96
C ARG A 101 -22.78 20.71 4.34
N GLN A 102 -21.49 21.04 4.32
CA GLN A 102 -21.00 22.34 4.78
C GLN A 102 -21.28 23.48 3.80
N LYS A 103 -21.46 23.18 2.50
CA LYS A 103 -21.75 24.21 1.50
C LYS A 103 -23.12 24.85 1.71
N GLU A 104 -24.12 24.06 2.11
CA GLU A 104 -25.50 24.51 2.33
C GLU A 104 -25.58 25.63 3.39
N LYS A 105 -24.76 25.54 4.45
CA LYS A 105 -24.77 26.53 5.55
C LYS A 105 -24.11 27.87 5.22
N GLN A 106 -23.15 27.88 4.29
CA GLN A 106 -22.39 29.09 3.97
C GLN A 106 -23.16 30.04 3.04
N GLU A 107 -24.09 29.51 2.24
CA GLU A 107 -24.96 30.31 1.38
C GLU A 107 -26.10 30.97 2.18
N GLU A 108 -26.61 30.31 3.22
CA GLU A 108 -27.69 30.82 4.08
C GLU A 108 -27.23 31.99 4.97
N THR A 109 -25.97 31.98 5.41
CA THR A 109 -25.41 33.04 6.28
C THR A 109 -25.12 34.36 5.52
N LYS A 110 -25.10 34.35 4.18
CA LYS A 110 -24.83 35.56 3.37
C LYS A 110 -26.09 36.34 2.97
N GLN A 111 -27.28 35.89 3.37
CA GLN A 111 -28.55 36.50 3.00
C GLN A 111 -29.25 37.23 4.16
N HIS A 112 -28.55 37.59 5.24
CA HIS A 112 -29.06 38.42 6.34
C HIS A 112 -28.11 39.56 6.67
#